data_AF-A0A183HUP4-F1
#
_entry.id   AF-A0A183HUP4-F1
#
_cell.length_a   1.000
_cell.length_b   1.000
_cell.length_c   1.000
_cell.angle_alpha   90.00
_cell.angle_beta   90.00
_cell.angle_gamma   90.00
#
_symmetry.space_group_name_H-M   'P 1'
#
loop_
_entity.id
_entity.type
_entity.pdbx_description
1 polymer ?
#
loop_
_entity_poly.entity_id
_entity_poly.type
_entity_poly.pdbx_seq_one_letter_code
_entity_poly.pdbx_strand_id
1 'polypeptide(L)'
;MDEKYVQQTWDLLKRAIQEIQRKNNSGLSFEELYRNAYTMVLHKHGDKLYSGLRQVVIEHLQTTVRNEVLAAVNGSFLEVLNTAWQDHIIAMVMIRDILMYMDRVYVQQQNVDPVYNLGLILFRDEIIRYGTLGDTLRNILLKMIAAERGGEIINRIT
;
A
#
# COMPACT_ATOMS: atom_id res chain seq x y z
N MET A 1 7.53 7.52 -27.86
CA MET A 1 7.21 6.13 -27.51
C MET A 1 5.81 5.85 -28.01
N ASP A 2 5.57 4.73 -28.69
CA ASP A 2 4.21 4.41 -29.18
C ASP A 2 3.28 4.12 -28.00
N GLU A 3 2.03 4.58 -28.05
CA GLU A 3 1.04 4.43 -26.97
C GLU A 3 0.80 2.96 -26.61
N LYS A 4 0.85 2.07 -27.61
CA LYS A 4 0.70 0.63 -27.41
C LYS A 4 1.82 0.07 -26.52
N TYR A 5 3.06 0.51 -26.74
CA TYR A 5 4.19 0.09 -25.92
C TYR A 5 4.05 0.62 -24.48
N VAL A 6 3.65 1.89 -24.32
CA VAL A 6 3.39 2.49 -22.99
C VAL A 6 2.34 1.69 -22.22
N GLN A 7 1.27 1.28 -22.90
CA GLN A 7 0.21 0.48 -22.28
C GLN A 7 0.73 -0.90 -21.87
N GLN A 8 1.49 -1.59 -22.74
CA GLN A 8 2.07 -2.90 -22.42
C GLN A 8 3.04 -2.83 -21.24
N THR A 9 3.88 -1.79 -21.18
CA THR A 9 4.80 -1.57 -20.06
C THR A 9 4.02 -1.31 -18.77
N TRP A 10 2.97 -0.49 -18.82
CA TRP A 10 2.10 -0.27 -17.67
C TRP A 10 1.41 -1.56 -17.21
N ASP A 11 0.88 -2.37 -18.12
CA ASP A 11 0.22 -3.64 -17.79
C ASP A 11 1.19 -4.65 -17.15
N LEU A 12 2.46 -4.63 -17.56
CA LEU A 12 3.53 -5.41 -16.92
C LEU A 12 3.78 -4.92 -15.49
N LEU A 13 3.96 -3.60 -15.29
CA LEU A 13 4.19 -3.01 -13.97
C LEU A 13 3.00 -3.21 -13.03
N LYS A 14 1.77 -3.03 -13.54
CA LYS A 14 0.53 -3.26 -12.79
C LYS A 14 0.47 -4.69 -12.27
N ARG A 15 0.75 -5.69 -13.12
CA ARG A 15 0.77 -7.10 -12.70
C ARG A 15 1.83 -7.35 -11.64
N ALA A 16 3.03 -6.82 -11.80
CA ALA A 16 4.09 -6.98 -10.80
C ALA A 16 3.71 -6.36 -9.44
N ILE A 17 3.09 -5.17 -9.43
CA ILE A 17 2.58 -4.53 -8.21
C ILE A 17 1.53 -5.43 -7.53
N GLN A 18 0.60 -6.00 -8.30
CA GLN A 18 -0.41 -6.92 -7.77
C GLN A 18 0.20 -8.21 -7.21
N GLU A 19 1.23 -8.76 -7.84
CA GLU A 19 1.96 -9.93 -7.32
C GLU A 19 2.70 -9.60 -6.02
N ILE A 20 3.30 -8.40 -5.91
CA ILE A 20 3.91 -7.92 -4.66
C ILE A 20 2.86 -7.80 -3.54
N GLN A 21 1.69 -7.24 -3.84
CA GLN A 21 0.57 -7.12 -2.89
C GLN A 21 0.06 -8.50 -2.43
N ARG A 22 0.11 -9.51 -3.31
CA ARG A 22 -0.19 -10.92 -3.01
C ARG A 22 0.96 -11.68 -2.34
N LYS A 23 2.05 -11.00 -2.00
CA LYS A 23 3.29 -11.58 -1.45
C LYS A 23 3.94 -12.65 -2.36
N ASN A 24 3.68 -12.59 -3.67
CA ASN A 24 4.23 -13.49 -4.68
C ASN A 24 5.34 -12.82 -5.49
N ASN A 25 6.38 -12.34 -4.82
CA ASN A 25 7.45 -11.54 -5.42
C ASN A 25 8.67 -12.34 -5.89
N SER A 26 8.74 -13.65 -5.63
CA SER A 26 9.91 -14.50 -5.91
C SER A 26 10.24 -14.66 -7.39
N GLY A 27 9.24 -14.54 -8.27
CA GLY A 27 9.39 -14.62 -9.73
C GLY A 27 9.64 -13.28 -10.43
N LEU A 28 9.74 -12.17 -9.68
CA LEU A 28 9.83 -10.83 -10.26
C LEU A 28 11.30 -10.41 -10.48
N SER A 29 11.59 -9.93 -11.69
CA SER A 29 12.87 -9.28 -11.99
C SER A 29 12.82 -7.80 -11.63
N PHE A 30 13.34 -7.43 -10.46
CA PHE A 30 13.37 -6.03 -10.01
C PHE A 30 14.14 -5.11 -10.95
N GLU A 31 15.20 -5.60 -11.59
CA GLU A 31 15.95 -4.84 -12.59
C GLU A 31 15.12 -4.55 -13.84
N GLU A 32 14.39 -5.55 -14.35
CA GLU A 32 13.52 -5.37 -15.51
C GLU A 32 12.37 -4.40 -15.19
N LEU A 33 11.74 -4.55 -14.02
CA LEU A 33 10.65 -3.69 -13.57
C LEU A 33 11.14 -2.24 -13.40
N TYR A 34 12.30 -2.05 -12.77
CA TYR A 34 12.91 -0.73 -12.63
C TYR A 34 13.23 -0.10 -13.99
N ARG A 35 13.83 -0.87 -14.93
CA ARG A 35 14.14 -0.36 -16.28
C ARG A 35 12.89 0.07 -17.04
N ASN A 36 11.80 -0.70 -16.92
CA ASN A 36 10.51 -0.38 -17.51
C ASN A 36 9.91 0.91 -16.92
N ALA A 37 9.88 1.03 -15.58
CA ALA A 37 9.39 2.22 -14.89
C ALA A 37 10.23 3.47 -15.22
N TYR A 38 11.55 3.34 -15.20
CA TYR A 38 12.51 4.37 -15.63
C TYR A 38 12.17 4.86 -17.05
N THR A 39 11.97 3.91 -17.97
CA THR A 39 11.69 4.21 -19.39
C THR A 39 10.39 4.97 -19.57
N MET A 40 9.34 4.64 -18.81
CA MET A 40 8.08 5.41 -18.82
C MET A 40 8.28 6.86 -18.35
N VAL A 41 8.97 7.07 -17.23
CA VAL A 41 9.21 8.42 -16.68
C VAL A 41 10.10 9.24 -17.59
N LEU A 42 11.16 8.64 -18.15
CA LEU A 42 12.08 9.29 -19.10
C LEU A 42 11.33 9.85 -20.31
N HIS A 43 10.36 9.09 -20.83
CA HIS A 43 9.53 9.48 -21.98
C HIS A 43 8.27 10.28 -21.58
N LYS A 44 8.29 10.93 -20.41
CA LYS A 44 7.22 11.83 -19.94
C LYS A 44 5.87 11.17 -19.67
N HIS A 45 5.85 9.86 -19.42
CA HIS A 45 4.65 9.12 -18.99
C HIS A 45 4.58 8.89 -17.47
N GLY A 46 5.24 9.76 -16.68
CA GLY A 46 5.23 9.66 -15.22
C GLY A 46 3.84 9.83 -14.59
N ASP A 47 2.97 10.66 -15.18
CA ASP A 47 1.60 10.86 -14.69
C ASP A 47 0.75 9.60 -14.80
N LYS A 48 0.79 8.92 -15.95
CA LYS A 48 0.13 7.62 -16.15
C LYS A 48 0.62 6.56 -15.15
N LEU A 49 1.92 6.55 -14.88
CA LEU A 49 2.52 5.61 -13.93
C LEU A 49 2.08 5.92 -12.48
N TYR A 50 2.08 7.19 -12.09
CA TYR A 50 1.69 7.63 -10.74
C TYR A 50 0.19 7.43 -10.47
N SER A 51 -0.67 7.87 -11.38
CA SER A 51 -2.12 7.67 -11.29
C SER A 51 -2.49 6.19 -11.33
N GLY A 52 -1.84 5.42 -12.20
CA GLY A 52 -1.98 3.97 -12.28
C GLY A 52 -1.60 3.28 -10.97
N LEU A 53 -0.44 3.61 -10.39
CA LEU A 53 0.00 3.10 -9.09
C LEU A 53 -1.06 3.37 -8.02
N ARG A 54 -1.49 4.64 -7.92
CA ARG A 54 -2.51 5.05 -6.94
C ARG A 54 -3.78 4.19 -7.07
N GLN A 55 -4.26 3.98 -8.28
CA GLN A 55 -5.46 3.20 -8.53
C GLN A 55 -5.30 1.73 -8.14
N VAL A 56 -4.16 1.11 -8.45
CA VAL A 56 -3.89 -0.30 -8.10
C VAL A 56 -3.79 -0.49 -6.59
N VAL A 57 -3.17 0.45 -5.88
CA VAL A 57 -3.09 0.41 -4.41
C VAL A 57 -4.48 0.61 -3.78
N ILE A 58 -5.26 1.59 -4.24
CA ILE A 58 -6.64 1.79 -3.77
C ILE A 58 -7.48 0.54 -3.99
N GLU A 59 -7.46 -0.02 -5.20
CA GLU A 59 -8.23 -1.22 -5.55
C GLU A 59 -7.93 -2.36 -4.58
N HIS A 60 -6.64 -2.69 -4.36
CA HIS A 60 -6.26 -3.75 -3.43
C HIS A 60 -6.70 -3.47 -1.98
N LEU A 61 -6.52 -2.25 -1.49
CA LEU A 61 -6.96 -1.87 -0.15
C LEU A 61 -8.47 -2.02 0.01
N GLN A 62 -9.25 -1.60 -0.99
CA GLN A 62 -10.71 -1.64 -0.95
C GLN A 62 -11.28 -3.05 -1.09
N THR A 63 -10.74 -3.87 -2.00
CA THR A 63 -11.33 -5.17 -2.34
C THR A 63 -10.81 -6.33 -1.51
N THR A 64 -9.62 -6.20 -0.95
CA THR A 64 -8.96 -7.28 -0.22
C THR A 64 -8.82 -6.89 1.25
N VAL A 65 -7.94 -5.93 1.53
CA VAL A 65 -7.53 -5.59 2.90
C VAL A 65 -8.72 -5.13 3.75
N ARG A 66 -9.57 -4.26 3.21
CA ARG A 66 -10.75 -3.76 3.92
C ARG A 66 -11.71 -4.90 4.29
N ASN A 67 -11.94 -5.84 3.37
CA ASN A 67 -12.85 -6.96 3.61
C ASN A 67 -12.32 -7.89 4.71
N GLU A 68 -11.02 -8.16 4.72
CA GLU A 68 -10.36 -8.94 5.76
C GLU A 68 -10.48 -8.26 7.13
N VAL A 69 -10.19 -6.96 7.20
CA VAL A 69 -10.27 -6.16 8.43
C VAL A 69 -11.71 -6.09 8.95
N LEU A 70 -12.71 -5.90 8.07
CA LEU A 70 -14.12 -5.85 8.45
C LEU A 70 -14.61 -7.19 9.00
N ALA A 71 -14.19 -8.31 8.40
CA ALA A 71 -14.54 -9.65 8.88
C ALA A 71 -13.97 -9.92 10.30
N ALA A 72 -12.86 -9.28 10.66
CA ALA A 72 -12.19 -9.46 11.95
C ALA A 72 -12.71 -8.55 13.08
N VAL A 73 -13.62 -7.60 12.81
CA VAL A 73 -14.07 -6.58 13.79
C VAL A 73 -14.58 -7.17 15.10
N ASN A 74 -15.27 -8.31 15.05
CA ASN A 74 -15.86 -8.97 16.23
C ASN A 74 -14.94 -10.04 16.85
N GLY A 75 -13.68 -10.13 16.42
CA GLY A 75 -12.74 -11.15 16.86
C GLY A 75 -11.31 -10.60 16.92
N SER A 76 -10.43 -11.14 16.08
CA SER A 76 -8.99 -10.82 16.01
C SER A 76 -8.68 -9.47 15.33
N PHE A 77 -9.49 -8.44 15.58
CA PHE A 77 -9.40 -7.16 14.87
C PHE A 77 -8.00 -6.54 14.87
N LEU A 78 -7.36 -6.41 16.04
CA LEU A 78 -6.04 -5.79 16.14
C LEU A 78 -4.95 -6.61 15.47
N GLU A 79 -5.01 -7.94 15.58
CA GLU A 79 -4.05 -8.84 14.94
C GLU A 79 -4.14 -8.77 13.42
N VAL A 80 -5.36 -8.83 12.88
CA VAL A 80 -5.61 -8.74 11.44
C VAL A 80 -5.25 -7.35 10.92
N LEU A 81 -5.60 -6.29 11.64
CA LEU A 81 -5.24 -4.92 11.25
C LEU A 81 -3.72 -4.70 11.28
N ASN A 82 -3.01 -5.20 12.30
CA ASN A 82 -1.56 -5.08 12.36
C ASN A 82 -0.90 -5.90 11.24
N THR A 83 -1.34 -7.13 10.99
CA THR A 83 -0.83 -7.96 9.89
C THR A 83 -1.03 -7.27 8.54
N ALA A 84 -2.24 -6.78 8.28
CA ALA A 84 -2.55 -6.02 7.08
C ALA A 84 -1.68 -4.77 6.92
N TRP A 85 -1.42 -4.05 8.03
CA TRP A 85 -0.50 -2.93 8.04
C TRP A 85 0.91 -3.39 7.68
N GLN A 86 1.51 -4.35 8.40
CA GLN A 86 2.87 -4.86 8.14
C GLN A 86 3.06 -5.30 6.69
N ASP A 87 2.09 -6.04 6.17
CA ASP A 87 2.10 -6.51 4.78
C ASP A 87 2.08 -5.34 3.79
N HIS A 88 1.25 -4.33 4.05
CA HIS A 88 1.16 -3.13 3.22
C HIS A 88 2.49 -2.35 3.20
N ILE A 89 3.16 -2.17 4.34
CA ILE A 89 4.45 -1.45 4.37
C ILE A 89 5.52 -2.22 3.59
N ILE A 90 5.59 -3.53 3.78
CA ILE A 90 6.54 -4.40 3.08
C ILE A 90 6.31 -4.32 1.56
N ALA A 91 5.05 -4.41 1.13
CA ALA A 91 4.67 -4.23 -0.27
C ALA A 91 5.08 -2.85 -0.81
N MET A 92 4.76 -1.77 -0.08
CA MET A 92 5.06 -0.40 -0.50
C MET A 92 6.56 -0.09 -0.57
N VAL A 93 7.39 -0.71 0.29
CA VAL A 93 8.85 -0.61 0.19
C VAL A 93 9.35 -1.21 -1.12
N MET A 94 8.90 -2.41 -1.48
CA MET A 94 9.29 -3.05 -2.76
C MET A 94 8.79 -2.26 -3.97
N ILE A 95 7.55 -1.76 -3.93
CA ILE A 95 6.98 -0.94 -5.00
C ILE A 95 7.78 0.36 -5.16
N ARG A 96 8.14 1.03 -4.07
CA ARG A 96 9.01 2.21 -4.08
C ARG A 96 10.36 1.90 -4.73
N ASP A 97 10.96 0.75 -4.43
CA ASP A 97 12.27 0.39 -4.98
C ASP A 97 12.22 0.17 -6.50
N ILE A 98 11.13 -0.42 -7.01
CA ILE A 98 10.87 -0.53 -8.46
C ILE A 98 10.66 0.86 -9.09
N LEU A 99 9.95 1.75 -8.41
CA LEU A 99 9.56 3.07 -8.91
C LEU A 99 10.51 4.19 -8.49
N MET A 100 11.72 3.87 -8.04
CA MET A 100 12.66 4.82 -7.43
C MET A 100 12.97 6.03 -8.32
N TYR A 101 13.04 5.85 -9.64
CA TYR A 101 13.28 6.95 -10.57
C TYR A 101 12.09 7.92 -10.68
N MET A 102 10.85 7.40 -10.54
CA MET A 102 9.65 8.24 -10.48
C MET A 102 9.69 9.17 -9.25
N ASP A 103 10.08 8.64 -8.09
CA ASP A 103 10.24 9.42 -6.86
C ASP A 103 11.31 10.52 -7.00
N ARG A 104 12.42 10.22 -7.67
CA ARG A 104 13.52 11.17 -7.85
C ARG A 104 13.21 12.28 -8.86
N VAL A 105 12.39 11.99 -9.87
CA VAL A 105 12.19 12.92 -11.00
C VAL A 105 10.77 13.44 -11.05
N TYR A 106 9.79 12.56 -11.29
CA TYR A 106 8.41 12.96 -11.50
C TYR A 106 7.79 13.59 -10.25
N VAL A 107 7.92 12.92 -9.10
CA VAL A 107 7.32 13.37 -7.83
C VAL A 107 7.85 14.75 -7.41
N GLN A 108 9.16 14.98 -7.54
CA GLN A 108 9.77 16.28 -7.26
C GLN A 108 9.31 17.37 -8.23
N GLN A 109 9.21 17.06 -9.53
CA GLN A 109 8.79 18.02 -10.55
C GLN A 109 7.31 18.41 -10.43
N GLN A 110 6.44 17.45 -10.08
CA GLN A 110 5.01 17.69 -9.95
C GLN A 110 4.58 18.08 -8.54
N ASN A 111 5.50 18.08 -7.57
CA ASN A 111 5.23 18.38 -6.17
C ASN A 111 4.08 17.54 -5.59
N VAL A 112 4.12 16.23 -5.84
CA VAL A 112 3.16 15.24 -5.33
C VAL A 112 3.80 14.37 -4.24
N ASP A 113 3.02 13.51 -3.59
CA ASP A 113 3.53 12.62 -2.55
C ASP A 113 4.46 11.53 -3.12
N PRO A 114 5.63 11.28 -2.49
CA PRO A 114 6.47 10.12 -2.82
C PRO A 114 5.73 8.79 -2.65
N VAL A 115 6.14 7.76 -3.39
CA VAL A 115 5.45 6.46 -3.45
C VAL A 115 5.15 5.88 -2.07
N TYR A 116 6.15 5.90 -1.17
CA TYR A 116 5.95 5.38 0.18
C TYR A 116 4.91 6.19 0.96
N ASN A 117 4.99 7.52 0.92
CA ASN A 117 4.05 8.40 1.64
C ASN A 117 2.62 8.28 1.08
N LEU A 118 2.48 8.19 -0.25
CA LEU A 118 1.21 7.90 -0.90
C LEU A 118 0.61 6.61 -0.35
N GLY A 119 1.40 5.54 -0.19
CA GLY A 119 0.95 4.30 0.43
C GLY A 119 0.39 4.48 1.85
N LEU A 120 1.05 5.29 2.69
CA LEU A 120 0.57 5.59 4.05
C LEU A 120 -0.76 6.35 4.04
N ILE A 121 -0.86 7.36 3.19
CA ILE A 121 -2.08 8.18 3.01
C ILE A 121 -3.24 7.29 2.57
N LEU A 122 -3.02 6.44 1.57
CA LEU A 122 -4.05 5.54 1.06
C LEU A 122 -4.50 4.53 2.12
N PHE A 123 -3.59 3.91 2.87
CA PHE A 123 -4.00 2.99 3.94
C PHE A 123 -4.81 3.72 5.03
N ARG A 124 -4.38 4.91 5.44
CA ARG A 124 -5.11 5.74 6.40
C ARG A 124 -6.52 6.03 5.92
N ASP A 125 -6.68 6.47 4.67
CA ASP A 125 -7.96 6.93 4.15
C ASP A 125 -8.89 5.76 3.78
N GLU A 126 -8.34 4.69 3.18
CA GLU A 126 -9.13 3.55 2.71
C GLU A 126 -9.42 2.48 3.77
N ILE A 127 -8.59 2.40 4.83
CA ILE A 127 -8.74 1.39 5.89
C ILE A 127 -9.10 2.05 7.22
N ILE A 128 -8.20 2.88 7.78
CA ILE A 128 -8.38 3.39 9.15
C ILE A 128 -9.58 4.34 9.25
N ARG A 129 -9.79 5.20 8.25
CA ARG A 129 -10.89 6.16 8.22
C ARG A 129 -12.15 5.62 7.54
N TYR A 130 -12.16 4.34 7.18
CA TYR A 130 -13.32 3.73 6.56
C TYR A 130 -14.40 3.43 7.60
N GLY A 131 -15.57 4.04 7.44
CA GLY A 131 -16.73 3.81 8.31
C GLY A 131 -16.38 4.02 9.78
N THR A 132 -16.65 3.00 10.60
CA THR A 132 -16.39 3.02 12.04
C THR A 132 -15.07 2.35 12.45
N LEU A 133 -14.22 1.94 11.50
CA LEU A 133 -12.99 1.19 11.82
C LEU A 133 -12.04 1.97 12.73
N GLY A 134 -11.89 3.27 12.49
CA GLY A 134 -11.07 4.15 13.35
C GLY A 134 -11.63 4.28 14.77
N ASP A 135 -12.95 4.32 14.93
CA ASP A 135 -13.60 4.36 16.23
C ASP A 135 -13.49 3.02 16.96
N THR A 136 -13.64 1.90 16.23
CA THR A 136 -13.39 0.55 16.75
C THR A 136 -11.98 0.42 17.28
N LEU A 137 -10.97 0.81 16.49
CA LEU A 137 -9.57 0.80 16.89
C LEU A 137 -9.36 1.63 18.16
N ARG A 138 -9.85 2.88 18.17
CA ARG A 138 -9.76 3.77 19.33
C ARG A 138 -10.36 3.13 20.58
N ASN A 139 -11.57 2.59 20.48
CA ASN A 139 -12.29 2.01 21.61
C ASN A 139 -11.60 0.76 22.16
N ILE A 140 -11.05 -0.09 21.31
CA ILE A 140 -10.29 -1.27 21.75
C ILE A 140 -9.02 -0.83 22.49
N LEU A 141 -8.25 0.10 21.92
CA LEU A 141 -7.03 0.59 22.57
C LEU A 141 -7.31 1.23 23.94
N LEU A 142 -8.38 2.04 24.04
CA LEU A 142 -8.77 2.65 25.32
C LEU A 142 -9.20 1.60 26.36
N LYS A 143 -9.91 0.55 25.94
CA LYS A 143 -10.28 -0.58 26.82
C LYS A 143 -9.05 -1.32 27.32
N MET A 144 -8.07 -1.60 26.44
CA MET A 144 -6.81 -2.24 26.83
C MET A 144 -6.04 -1.41 27.85
N ILE A 145 -5.91 -0.09 27.62
CA ILE A 145 -5.24 0.82 28.57
C ILE A 145 -5.98 0.84 29.92
N ALA A 146 -7.31 0.85 29.91
CA ALA A 146 -8.10 0.82 31.15
C ALA A 146 -7.92 -0.49 31.92
N ALA A 147 -7.93 -1.64 31.23
CA ALA A 147 -7.70 -2.96 31.82
C ALA A 147 -6.29 -3.06 32.45
N GLU A 148 -5.27 -2.59 31.75
CA GLU A 148 -3.90 -2.54 32.27
C GLU A 148 -3.78 -1.68 33.52
N ARG A 149 -4.41 -0.50 33.53
CA ARG A 149 -4.48 0.37 34.72
C ARG A 149 -5.23 -0.28 35.87
N GLY A 150 -6.15 -1.21 35.59
CA GLY A 150 -6.86 -2.03 36.56
C GLY A 150 -6.04 -3.22 37.09
N GLY A 151 -4.83 -3.46 36.58
CA GLY A 151 -3.95 -4.56 36.98
C GLY A 151 -4.06 -5.82 36.12
N GLU A 152 -4.81 -5.78 35.02
CA GLU A 152 -4.88 -6.90 34.07
C GLU A 152 -3.63 -6.95 33.18
N ILE A 153 -3.18 -8.17 32.85
CA ILE A 153 -2.08 -8.35 31.90
C ILE A 153 -2.65 -8.25 30.48
N ILE A 154 -2.31 -7.18 29.77
CA ILE A 154 -2.70 -7.00 28.37
C ILE A 154 -1.58 -7.42 27.41
N ASN A 155 -1.96 -7.84 26.20
CA ASN A 155 -0.99 -8.07 25.14
C ASN A 155 -0.45 -6.73 24.61
N ARG A 156 0.85 -6.48 24.78
CA ARG A 156 1.55 -5.28 24.30
C ARG A 156 2.29 -5.49 22.96
N ILE A 157 2.32 -6.71 22.42
CA ILE A 157 3.25 -7.13 21.35
C ILE A 157 2.50 -7.75 20.16
N THR A 158 1.27 -7.32 19.85
CA THR A 158 0.64 -7.75 18.59
C THR A 158 1.19 -6.97 17.42
#